data_AF-A0A7C5TAS1-F1
#
_entry.id   AF-A0A7C5TAS1-F1
#
_cell.length_a   1.000
_cell.length_b   1.000
_cell.length_c   1.000
_cell.angle_alpha   90.00
_cell.angle_beta   90.00
_cell.angle_gamma   90.00
#
_symmetry.space_group_name_H-M   'P 1'
#
loop_
_entity.id
_entity.type
_entity.pdbx_description
1 polymer ?
#
loop_
_entity_poly.entity_id
_entity_poly.type
_entity_poly.pdbx_seq_one_letter_code
_entity_poly.pdbx_strand_id
1 'polypeptide(L)'
;MTAVKCPKCGYTDTLVIKTWNLVSPIPDRAGRITVTVMGVLKCNTCGYKWRATISKLKVGEGVEIEGREGKIEDTRPKREIVLDLDEILREEY
;
A
#
# COMPACT_ATOMS: atom_id res chain seq x y z
N MET A 1 -8.53 -3.87 14.99
CA MET A 1 -8.91 -4.45 13.68
C MET A 1 -10.39 -4.16 13.44
N THR A 2 -10.73 -3.22 12.55
CA THR A 2 -12.15 -3.01 12.20
C THR A 2 -12.54 -4.05 11.17
N ALA A 3 -13.05 -5.20 11.63
CA ALA A 3 -13.49 -6.27 10.74
C ALA A 3 -14.71 -5.80 9.93
N VAL A 4 -14.62 -5.84 8.60
CA VAL A 4 -15.73 -5.44 7.71
C VAL A 4 -16.79 -6.53 7.75
N LYS A 5 -17.96 -6.23 8.31
CA LYS A 5 -19.10 -7.16 8.32
C LYS A 5 -19.70 -7.30 6.93
N CYS A 6 -20.09 -8.51 6.57
CA CYS A 6 -20.84 -8.74 5.35
C CYS A 6 -22.21 -8.04 5.42
N PRO A 7 -22.58 -7.19 4.45
CA PRO A 7 -23.86 -6.49 4.47
C PRO A 7 -25.07 -7.41 4.28
N LYS A 8 -24.85 -8.67 3.84
CA LYS A 8 -25.93 -9.64 3.58
C LYS A 8 -26.18 -10.60 4.74
N CYS A 9 -25.13 -11.16 5.34
CA CYS A 9 -25.26 -12.19 6.40
C CYS A 9 -24.69 -11.76 7.76
N GLY A 10 -24.04 -10.60 7.86
CA GLY A 10 -23.49 -10.08 9.13
C GLY A 10 -22.20 -10.74 9.61
N TYR A 11 -21.75 -11.85 8.99
CA TYR A 11 -20.47 -12.49 9.33
C TYR A 11 -19.27 -11.61 8.96
N THR A 12 -18.21 -11.71 9.76
CA THR A 12 -16.95 -10.96 9.62
C THR A 12 -15.88 -11.66 8.79
N ASP A 13 -16.12 -12.90 8.36
CA ASP A 13 -15.17 -13.65 7.55
C ASP A 13 -15.26 -13.25 6.06
N THR A 14 -14.29 -12.46 5.62
CA THR A 14 -14.26 -11.84 4.29
C THR A 14 -12.90 -11.96 3.64
N LEU A 15 -12.88 -12.39 2.38
CA LEU A 15 -11.69 -12.52 1.54
C LEU A 15 -11.58 -11.34 0.58
N VAL A 16 -10.37 -10.79 0.43
CA VAL A 16 -10.09 -9.76 -0.57
C VAL A 16 -9.79 -10.45 -1.91
N ILE A 17 -10.63 -10.23 -2.93
CA ILE A 17 -10.42 -10.81 -4.27
C ILE A 17 -9.46 -9.95 -5.10
N LYS A 18 -9.67 -8.63 -5.06
CA LYS A 18 -8.95 -7.69 -5.90
C LYS A 18 -8.80 -6.39 -5.15
N THR A 19 -7.62 -5.78 -5.25
CA THR A 19 -7.33 -4.45 -4.72
C THR A 19 -7.00 -3.48 -5.84
N TRP A 20 -7.23 -2.21 -5.59
CA TRP A 20 -6.73 -1.11 -6.42
C TRP A 20 -6.49 0.11 -5.54
N ASN A 21 -5.60 0.98 -6.01
CA ASN A 21 -5.24 2.19 -5.29
C ASN A 21 -5.97 3.38 -5.92
N LEU A 22 -6.52 4.24 -5.07
CA LEU A 22 -7.02 5.56 -5.44
C LEU A 22 -6.10 6.60 -4.81
N VAL A 23 -5.37 7.33 -5.65
CA VAL A 23 -4.41 8.35 -5.23
C VAL A 23 -5.07 9.72 -5.37
N SER A 24 -5.14 10.49 -4.28
CA SER A 24 -5.59 11.88 -4.36
C SER A 24 -4.55 12.72 -5.10
N PRO A 25 -4.92 13.45 -6.17
CA PRO A 25 -3.98 14.29 -6.91
C PRO A 25 -3.60 15.55 -6.13
N ILE A 26 -4.41 15.94 -5.14
CA ILE A 26 -4.17 17.12 -4.31
C ILE A 26 -3.46 16.66 -3.03
N PRO A 27 -2.26 17.20 -2.73
CA PRO A 27 -1.58 16.94 -1.47
C PRO A 27 -2.31 17.63 -0.31
N ASP A 28 -2.28 17.00 0.86
CA ASP A 28 -2.82 17.56 2.10
C ASP A 28 -2.02 18.81 2.55
N ARG A 29 -2.47 19.54 3.57
CA ARG A 29 -1.83 20.79 4.03
C ARG A 29 -0.35 20.61 4.43
N ALA A 30 0.03 19.38 4.78
CA ALA A 30 1.41 18.98 5.08
C ALA A 30 2.17 18.36 3.88
N GLY A 31 1.69 18.53 2.64
CA GLY A 31 2.33 17.98 1.43
C GLY A 31 2.15 16.47 1.23
N ARG A 32 1.35 15.80 2.06
CA ARG A 32 1.18 14.34 2.03
C ARG A 32 0.16 13.92 0.97
N ILE A 33 0.50 12.89 0.18
CA ILE A 33 -0.40 12.26 -0.78
C ILE A 33 -1.21 11.19 -0.06
N THR A 34 -2.54 11.26 -0.19
CA THR A 34 -3.42 10.20 0.34
C THR A 34 -3.60 9.10 -0.69
N VAL A 35 -3.12 7.91 -0.37
CA VAL A 35 -3.35 6.68 -1.13
C VAL A 35 -4.40 5.85 -0.41
N THR A 36 -5.58 5.73 -1.00
CA THR A 36 -6.65 4.87 -0.49
C THR A 36 -6.61 3.53 -1.20
N VAL A 37 -6.36 2.45 -0.46
CA VAL A 37 -6.46 1.09 -1.00
C VAL A 37 -7.90 0.64 -0.88
N MET A 38 -8.54 0.45 -2.01
CA MET A 38 -9.88 -0.14 -2.11
C MET A 38 -9.75 -1.60 -2.54
N GLY A 39 -10.78 -2.38 -2.26
CA GLY A 39 -10.85 -3.73 -2.79
C GLY A 39 -12.26 -4.28 -2.89
N VAL A 40 -12.37 -5.36 -3.66
CA VAL A 40 -13.57 -6.21 -3.69
C VAL A 40 -13.41 -7.27 -2.60
N LEU A 41 -14.31 -7.24 -1.63
CA LEU A 41 -14.45 -8.25 -0.59
C LEU A 41 -15.47 -9.29 -1.04
N LYS A 42 -15.22 -10.56 -0.71
CA LYS A 42 -16.15 -11.68 -0.83
C LYS A 42 -16.39 -12.28 0.53
N CYS A 43 -17.65 -12.42 0.92
CA CYS A 43 -18.00 -13.15 2.13
C CYS A 43 -17.78 -14.66 1.90
N ASN A 44 -17.08 -15.30 2.83
CA ASN A 44 -16.84 -16.74 2.79
C ASN A 44 -18.10 -17.55 3.14
N THR A 45 -18.99 -16.98 3.96
CA THR A 45 -20.23 -17.64 4.42
C THR A 45 -21.35 -17.62 3.37
N CYS A 46 -21.57 -16.50 2.69
CA CYS A 46 -22.71 -16.36 1.75
C CYS A 46 -22.30 -16.08 0.29
N GLY A 47 -21.00 -15.93 0.02
CA GLY A 47 -20.47 -15.69 -1.33
C GLY A 47 -20.71 -14.28 -1.90
N TYR A 48 -21.38 -13.39 -1.15
CA TYR A 48 -21.67 -12.02 -1.61
C TYR A 48 -20.40 -11.20 -1.82
N LYS A 49 -20.36 -10.39 -2.89
CA LYS A 49 -19.22 -9.54 -3.25
C LYS A 49 -19.60 -8.07 -3.14
N TRP A 50 -18.76 -7.27 -2.49
CA TRP A 50 -18.95 -5.82 -2.40
C TRP A 50 -17.61 -5.08 -2.44
N ARG A 51 -17.67 -3.76 -2.64
CA ARG A 51 -16.49 -2.88 -2.66
C ARG A 51 -16.37 -2.20 -1.30
N ALA A 52 -15.17 -2.17 -0.73
CA ALA A 52 -14.89 -1.47 0.52
C ALA A 52 -13.47 -0.88 0.53
N THR A 53 -13.28 0.11 1.40
CA THR A 53 -11.93 0.64 1.70
C THR A 53 -11.24 -0.32 2.66
N ILE A 54 -10.03 -0.76 2.28
CA ILE A 54 -9.21 -1.68 3.08
C ILE A 54 -8.24 -0.87 3.95
N SER A 55 -7.57 0.12 3.36
CA SER A 55 -6.65 0.98 4.08
C SER A 55 -6.59 2.38 3.47
N LYS A 56 -6.21 3.35 4.30
CA LYS A 56 -5.83 4.69 3.88
C LYS A 56 -4.40 4.92 4.33
N LEU A 57 -3.54 5.30 3.40
CA LEU A 57 -2.12 5.53 3.61
C LEU A 57 -1.86 7.00 3.29
N LYS A 58 -1.21 7.72 4.21
CA LYS A 58 -0.73 9.08 3.94
C LYS A 58 0.77 9.00 3.70
N VAL A 59 1.20 9.39 2.51
CA VAL A 59 2.59 9.27 2.05
C VAL A 59 3.19 10.68 1.94
N GLY A 60 4.18 10.99 2.77
CA GLY A 60 5.05 12.19 2.77
C GLY A 60 6.29 11.92 3.61
N GLU A 61 7.07 12.93 4.03
CA GLU A 61 8.20 12.76 4.97
C GLU A 61 7.75 11.96 6.21
N GLY A 62 7.97 10.64 6.19
CA GLY A 62 7.31 9.68 7.08
C GLY A 62 6.02 9.09 6.48
N VAL A 63 6.04 7.79 6.17
CA VAL A 63 4.83 7.03 5.81
C VAL A 63 4.05 6.78 7.10
N GLU A 64 2.91 7.47 7.27
CA GLU A 64 1.99 7.23 8.37
C GLU A 64 0.83 6.33 7.92
N ILE A 65 0.78 5.12 8.49
CA ILE A 65 -0.28 4.14 8.24
C ILE A 65 -1.31 4.29 9.36
N GLU A 66 -2.37 5.06 9.13
CA GLU A 66 -3.49 5.14 10.08
C GLU A 66 -4.26 3.80 10.08
N GLY A 67 -3.89 2.91 11.01
CA GLY A 67 -4.54 1.62 11.24
C GLY A 67 -3.61 0.43 11.49
N ARG A 68 -2.28 0.62 11.42
CA ARG A 68 -1.30 -0.41 11.77
C ARG A 68 -0.06 0.28 12.35
N GLU A 69 0.15 0.16 13.64
CA GLU A 69 1.46 0.40 14.26
C GLU A 69 2.42 -0.69 13.76
N GLY A 70 2.91 -0.49 12.56
CA GLY A 70 4.00 -1.26 11.99
C GLY A 70 4.90 -0.25 11.32
N LYS A 71 6.01 0.09 11.98
CA LYS A 71 7.14 0.73 11.31
C LYS A 71 7.47 -0.13 10.09
N ILE A 72 7.13 0.33 8.91
CA ILE A 72 7.80 -0.14 7.71
C ILE A 72 9.10 0.65 7.71
N GLU A 73 10.10 0.14 8.40
CA GLU A 73 11.47 0.54 8.14
C GLU A 73 11.69 0.27 6.65
N ASP A 74 11.98 1.34 5.90
CA ASP A 74 12.33 1.29 4.49
C ASP A 74 13.70 0.61 4.39
N THR A 75 13.76 -0.70 4.66
CA THR A 75 14.90 -1.56 4.29
C THR A 75 14.79 -1.81 2.78
N ARG A 76 14.86 -0.76 1.97
CA ARG A 76 15.46 -0.94 0.65
C ARG A 76 16.92 -1.27 0.95
N PRO A 77 17.41 -2.48 0.63
CA PRO A 77 18.86 -2.65 0.60
C PRO A 77 19.38 -1.60 -0.38
N LYS A 78 20.13 -0.60 0.12
CA LYS A 78 20.94 0.26 -0.73
C LYS A 78 21.81 -0.70 -1.53
N ARG A 79 21.48 -0.90 -2.81
CA ARG A 79 22.41 -1.55 -3.72
C ARG A 79 23.50 -0.51 -3.94
N GLU A 80 24.60 -0.62 -3.20
CA GLU A 80 25.83 0.07 -3.58
C GLU A 80 26.22 -0.47 -4.96
N ILE A 81 26.24 0.43 -5.94
CA ILE A 81 26.81 0.15 -7.25
C ILE A 81 28.28 0.53 -7.10
N VAL A 82 29.15 -0.44 -6.88
CA VAL A 82 30.60 -0.23 -6.94
C VAL A 82 30.95 -0.14 -8.42
N LEU A 83 31.42 1.02 -8.86
CA LEU A 83 31.93 1.23 -10.21
C LEU A 83 33.45 1.10 -10.15
N ASP A 84 34.01 0.15 -10.89
CA ASP A 84 35.45 0.06 -11.09
C ASP A 84 35.89 1.13 -12.10
N LEU A 85 36.50 2.21 -11.61
CA LEU A 85 36.95 3.31 -12.47
C LEU A 85 38.00 2.86 -13.52
N ASP A 86 38.71 1.76 -13.24
CA ASP A 86 39.74 1.20 -14.12
C ASP A 86 39.19 0.53 -15.39
N GLU A 87 37.89 0.19 -15.41
CA GLU A 87 37.19 -0.40 -16.57
C GLU A 87 36.69 0.71 -17.51
N ILE A 88 36.13 1.78 -16.96
CA ILE A 88 35.61 2.94 -17.72
C ILE A 88 36.74 3.68 -18.43
N LEU A 89 37.90 3.85 -17.79
CA LEU A 89 39.06 4.53 -18.38
C LEU A 89 39.75 3.72 -19.49
N ARG A 90 39.44 2.42 -19.63
CA ARG A 90 40.05 1.54 -20.63
C ARG A 90 39.25 1.42 -21.93
N GLU A 91 38.01 1.90 -21.98
CA GLU A 91 37.19 1.95 -23.20
C GLU A 91 37.34 3.25 -24.00
N GLU A 92 38.14 4.22 -23.53
CA GLU A 92 38.49 5.44 -24.28
C GLU A 92 39.93 5.42 -24.87
N TYR A 93 40.43 4.25 -25.31
CA TYR A 93 41.60 4.19 -26.20
C TYR A 93 41.61 3.03 -27.18
#